data_AF-A0A651HG73-F1
#
_entry.id   AF-A0A651HG73-F1
#
_cell.length_a   1.000
_cell.length_b   1.000
_cell.length_c   1.000
_cell.angle_alpha   90.00
_cell.angle_beta   90.00
_cell.angle_gamma   90.00
#
_symmetry.space_group_name_H-M   'P 1'
#
loop_
_entity.id
_entity.type
_entity.pdbx_description
1 polymer ?
#
loop_
_entity_poly.entity_id
_entity_poly.type
_entity_poly.pdbx_seq_one_letter_code
_entity_poly.pdbx_strand_id
1 'polypeptide(L)'
;MAHRTTASATPSTTGCKPQIENVLAQRYASDAMCRIWSPEGRVVMERDLWIAVLKAQRELGLAVPEGAVAAFEQVRERVDLASIARREAELLHDVKARLEEFCALAGFECLHLGMTSRDLTENVEQLQIWSALKLIRLKAVAVLGRLAARSAQWSDLVVTARTHNVPAQPTTLGKRLAMFGEELLHAVRSLDGFITSYPFRGLKGAVGTQLDLLTLFDGDAAKVAELEAGVLAHLGAGHSLKVVGQVYPRSLDAETMARLLAITSGPSSLAKTLRLMAGQGLLTEGFLPGQVGSSAMPHKVNARNCERINGFHQLLRGYAATASGLAGDQWNEGDVSCSVVRRVILPDAFFAADGLLETMLTVLDRMEVFGAAMAVEAAVQAPFLSATTLLMEAVKAGAPREEAHREIKRCALAAARRLREGQEVREAFVQDLLAAPGLGFSRERVESILERSISLTGGAADQVVGFVSESGALLERFPEAKTLAPGPLL
;
A
#
# COMPACT_ATOMS: atom_id res chain seq x y z
N MET A 1 -17.08 58.87 49.81
CA MET A 1 -15.88 58.12 49.37
C MET A 1 -16.23 57.33 48.12
N ALA A 2 -15.49 57.60 47.03
CA ALA A 2 -15.31 56.81 45.81
C ALA A 2 -16.53 56.21 45.07
N HIS A 3 -17.06 56.93 44.08
CA HIS A 3 -17.72 56.32 42.93
C HIS A 3 -16.66 55.69 42.02
N ARG A 4 -16.61 54.35 41.98
CA ARG A 4 -15.87 53.59 40.96
C ARG A 4 -16.74 53.49 39.70
N THR A 5 -16.18 53.97 38.60
CA THR A 5 -16.65 53.77 37.23
C THR A 5 -16.64 52.29 36.87
N THR A 6 -17.75 51.83 36.30
CA THR A 6 -17.92 50.52 35.66
C THR A 6 -17.18 50.48 34.33
N ALA A 7 -16.06 49.79 34.27
CA ALA A 7 -15.46 49.37 33.00
C ALA A 7 -16.11 48.05 32.57
N SER A 8 -16.82 48.11 31.44
CA SER A 8 -17.28 46.97 30.67
C SER A 8 -16.06 46.15 30.21
N ALA A 9 -15.93 44.94 30.74
CA ALA A 9 -15.02 43.94 30.21
C ALA A 9 -15.72 43.24 29.04
N THR A 10 -15.29 43.53 27.82
CA THR A 10 -15.52 42.66 26.66
C THR A 10 -14.91 41.27 26.94
N PRO A 11 -15.58 40.16 26.59
CA PRO A 11 -15.02 38.84 26.77
C PRO A 11 -13.76 38.71 25.91
N SER A 12 -12.65 38.33 26.54
CA SER A 12 -11.43 37.99 25.82
C SER A 12 -11.72 36.79 24.91
N THR A 13 -11.47 36.96 23.61
CA THR A 13 -11.38 35.87 22.66
C THR A 13 -10.16 35.02 23.05
N THR A 14 -10.37 34.06 23.95
CA THR A 14 -9.39 33.00 24.24
C THR A 14 -9.09 32.28 22.94
N GLY A 15 -7.88 32.45 22.43
CA GLY A 15 -7.44 31.94 21.14
C GLY A 15 -7.57 30.42 21.07
N CYS A 16 -8.57 29.94 20.31
CA CYS A 16 -8.60 28.55 19.89
C CYS A 16 -7.42 28.35 18.93
N LYS A 17 -6.57 27.35 19.16
CA LYS A 17 -5.50 26.98 18.22
C LYS A 17 -6.13 26.69 16.85
N PRO A 18 -5.50 27.08 15.73
CA PRO A 18 -6.00 26.68 14.42
C PRO A 18 -6.06 25.15 14.35
N GLN A 19 -7.18 24.63 13.86
CA GLN A 19 -7.35 23.20 13.63
C GLN A 19 -6.44 22.79 12.47
N ILE A 20 -5.52 21.86 12.73
CA ILE A 20 -4.62 21.30 11.72
C ILE A 20 -5.17 19.93 11.32
N GLU A 21 -5.62 19.84 10.08
CA GLU A 21 -6.15 18.59 9.54
C GLU A 21 -5.02 17.62 9.18
N ASN A 22 -5.30 16.32 9.26
CA ASN A 22 -4.36 15.31 8.79
C ASN A 22 -4.35 15.32 7.25
N VAL A 23 -3.24 15.79 6.68
CA VAL A 23 -3.08 15.93 5.23
C VAL A 23 -3.22 14.62 4.46
N LEU A 24 -2.85 13.48 5.06
CA LEU A 24 -2.97 12.18 4.42
C LEU A 24 -4.44 11.77 4.30
N ALA A 25 -5.18 11.90 5.40
CA ALA A 25 -6.60 11.60 5.46
C ALA A 25 -7.43 12.50 4.54
N GLN A 26 -7.19 13.81 4.60
CA GLN A 26 -8.02 14.79 3.91
C GLN A 26 -7.83 14.79 2.38
N ARG A 27 -6.61 14.55 1.92
CA ARG A 27 -6.23 14.83 0.53
C ARG A 27 -5.99 13.59 -0.32
N TYR A 28 -5.66 12.46 0.30
CA TYR A 28 -5.09 11.34 -0.44
C TYR A 28 -5.74 10.00 -0.14
N ALA A 29 -6.09 9.73 1.12
CA ALA A 29 -6.78 8.50 1.49
C ALA A 29 -8.22 8.52 1.01
N SER A 30 -8.72 7.35 0.62
CA SER A 30 -10.12 7.17 0.25
C SER A 30 -11.06 7.31 1.45
N ASP A 31 -12.30 7.71 1.19
CA ASP A 31 -13.34 7.79 2.21
C ASP A 31 -13.53 6.47 2.97
N ALA A 32 -13.36 5.33 2.30
CA ALA A 32 -13.46 4.02 2.93
C ALA A 32 -12.37 3.82 4.00
N MET A 33 -11.14 4.23 3.71
CA MET A 33 -10.05 4.17 4.68
C MET A 33 -10.22 5.20 5.79
N CYS A 34 -10.63 6.42 5.45
CA CYS A 34 -10.91 7.49 6.43
C CYS A 34 -12.03 7.10 7.39
N ARG A 35 -13.10 6.44 6.92
CA ARG A 35 -14.18 5.93 7.78
C ARG A 35 -13.66 4.93 8.83
N ILE A 36 -12.77 4.01 8.45
CA ILE A 36 -12.19 3.02 9.38
C ILE A 36 -11.45 3.71 10.54
N TRP A 37 -10.67 4.75 10.23
CA TRP A 37 -9.81 5.45 11.20
C TRP A 37 -10.43 6.72 11.81
N SER A 38 -11.65 7.07 11.40
CA SER A 38 -12.37 8.24 11.92
C SER A 38 -12.74 8.07 13.40
N PRO A 39 -12.87 9.18 14.16
CA PRO A 39 -13.36 9.12 15.53
C PRO A 39 -14.74 8.44 15.63
N GLU A 40 -15.66 8.75 14.72
CA GLU A 40 -16.99 8.14 14.67
C GLU A 40 -16.89 6.64 14.37
N GLY A 41 -16.10 6.25 13.37
CA GLY A 41 -15.89 4.85 13.02
C GLY A 41 -15.30 4.04 14.18
N ARG A 42 -14.36 4.62 14.93
CA ARG A 42 -13.84 4.01 16.16
C ARG A 42 -14.94 3.80 17.19
N VAL A 43 -15.76 4.82 17.46
CA VAL A 43 -16.86 4.71 18.44
C VAL A 43 -17.85 3.62 18.02
N VAL A 44 -18.20 3.52 16.74
CA VAL A 44 -19.09 2.46 16.25
C VAL A 44 -18.48 1.08 16.49
N MET A 45 -17.19 0.88 16.21
CA MET A 45 -16.50 -0.40 16.50
C MET A 45 -16.41 -0.72 18.00
N GLU A 46 -16.22 0.29 18.86
CA GLU A 46 -16.28 0.11 20.32
C GLU A 46 -17.67 -0.37 20.77
N ARG A 47 -18.73 0.24 20.22
CA ARG A 47 -20.12 -0.17 20.46
C ARG A 47 -20.41 -1.57 19.96
N ASP A 48 -19.91 -1.95 18.80
CA ASP A 48 -20.00 -3.32 18.28
C ASP A 48 -19.40 -4.34 19.23
N LEU A 49 -18.18 -4.07 19.73
CA LEU A 49 -17.52 -4.96 20.68
C LEU A 49 -18.33 -5.07 21.98
N TRP A 50 -18.83 -3.95 22.52
CA TRP A 50 -19.64 -3.97 23.73
C TRP A 50 -20.95 -4.74 23.56
N ILE A 51 -21.65 -4.55 22.44
CA ILE A 51 -22.87 -5.31 22.11
C ILE A 51 -22.55 -6.81 22.00
N ALA A 52 -21.44 -7.16 21.35
CA ALA A 52 -21.01 -8.55 21.21
C ALA A 52 -20.74 -9.21 22.57
N VAL A 53 -20.01 -8.51 23.45
CA VAL A 53 -19.73 -8.97 24.81
C VAL A 53 -21.03 -9.13 25.60
N LEU A 54 -21.95 -8.16 25.54
CA LEU A 54 -23.22 -8.22 26.27
C LEU A 54 -24.09 -9.40 25.81
N LYS A 55 -24.16 -9.65 24.50
CA LYS A 55 -24.89 -10.80 23.93
C LYS A 55 -24.31 -12.12 24.42
N ALA A 56 -22.99 -12.28 24.35
CA ALA A 56 -22.32 -13.50 24.76
C ALA A 56 -22.42 -13.72 26.30
N GLN A 57 -22.32 -12.65 27.09
CA GLN A 57 -22.56 -12.69 28.54
C GLN A 57 -23.98 -13.16 28.89
N ARG A 58 -25.00 -12.66 28.17
CA ARG A 58 -26.40 -13.10 28.32
C ARG A 58 -26.56 -14.58 27.98
N GLU A 59 -25.95 -15.05 26.89
CA GLU A 59 -26.00 -16.46 26.46
C GLU A 59 -25.36 -17.41 27.49
N LEU A 60 -24.34 -16.94 28.22
CA LEU A 60 -23.66 -17.70 29.27
C LEU A 60 -24.34 -17.61 30.66
N GLY A 61 -25.51 -16.97 30.72
CA GLY A 61 -26.38 -16.94 31.90
C GLY A 61 -26.16 -15.76 32.84
N LEU A 62 -25.41 -14.72 32.44
CA LEU A 62 -25.37 -13.48 33.22
C LEU A 62 -26.68 -12.71 33.08
N ALA A 63 -27.12 -12.10 34.18
CA ALA A 63 -28.32 -11.29 34.21
C ALA A 63 -28.11 -10.01 33.39
N VAL A 64 -28.76 -9.95 32.22
CA VAL A 64 -28.81 -8.76 31.36
C VAL A 64 -30.24 -8.22 31.36
N PRO A 65 -30.46 -6.92 31.63
CA PRO A 65 -31.81 -6.35 31.66
C PRO A 65 -32.57 -6.60 30.36
N GLU A 66 -33.87 -6.89 30.48
CA GLU A 66 -34.74 -7.12 29.33
C GLU A 66 -34.74 -5.89 28.40
N GLY A 67 -34.60 -6.11 27.10
CA GLY A 67 -34.52 -5.05 26.11
C GLY A 67 -33.17 -4.32 25.99
N ALA A 68 -32.21 -4.51 26.91
CA ALA A 68 -30.94 -3.78 26.89
C ALA A 68 -30.15 -3.96 25.59
N VAL A 69 -30.02 -5.20 25.11
CA VAL A 69 -29.32 -5.51 23.85
C VAL A 69 -29.95 -4.75 22.67
N ALA A 70 -31.28 -4.79 22.55
CA ALA A 70 -31.99 -4.13 21.46
C ALA A 70 -31.87 -2.59 21.54
N ALA A 71 -31.87 -2.03 22.74
CA ALA A 71 -31.69 -0.59 22.96
C ALA A 71 -30.28 -0.13 22.52
N PHE A 72 -29.24 -0.88 22.87
CA PHE A 72 -27.87 -0.59 22.42
C PHE A 72 -27.71 -0.73 20.91
N GLU A 73 -28.31 -1.76 20.29
CA GLU A 73 -28.31 -1.93 18.83
C GLU A 73 -29.01 -0.77 18.11
N GLN A 74 -30.12 -0.27 18.65
CA GLN A 74 -30.88 0.82 18.06
C GLN A 74 -30.10 2.14 18.00
N VAL A 75 -29.26 2.41 19.01
CA VAL A 75 -28.46 3.66 19.10
C VAL A 75 -27.00 3.48 18.68
N ARG A 76 -26.63 2.28 18.20
CA ARG A 76 -25.27 1.90 17.77
C ARG A 76 -24.60 2.94 16.86
N GLU A 77 -25.30 3.38 15.83
CA GLU A 77 -24.78 4.33 14.81
C GLU A 77 -24.93 5.80 15.24
N ARG A 78 -25.62 6.10 16.36
CA ARG A 78 -25.86 7.47 16.82
C ARG A 78 -24.69 7.97 17.65
N VAL A 79 -23.67 8.53 17.01
CA VAL A 79 -22.46 9.03 17.69
C VAL A 79 -22.53 10.55 17.90
N ASP A 80 -22.41 11.01 19.15
CA ASP A 80 -22.25 12.44 19.48
C ASP A 80 -20.84 12.71 20.03
N LEU A 81 -19.91 13.06 19.14
CA LEU A 81 -18.52 13.35 19.51
C LEU A 81 -18.39 14.54 20.46
N ALA A 82 -19.26 15.54 20.37
CA ALA A 82 -19.20 16.70 21.26
C ALA A 82 -19.62 16.32 22.69
N SER A 83 -20.63 15.45 22.80
CA SER A 83 -21.08 14.85 24.06
C SER A 83 -20.01 13.96 24.71
N ILE A 84 -19.29 13.18 23.90
CA ILE A 84 -18.13 12.39 24.35
C ILE A 84 -17.00 13.32 24.83
N ALA A 85 -16.64 14.33 24.04
CA ALA A 85 -15.54 15.25 24.38
C ALA A 85 -15.81 16.03 25.68
N ARG A 86 -17.06 16.45 25.93
CA ARG A 86 -17.45 17.10 27.20
C ARG A 86 -17.24 16.15 28.38
N ARG A 87 -17.70 14.90 28.29
CA ARG A 87 -17.49 13.88 29.34
C ARG A 87 -16.01 13.58 29.54
N GLU A 88 -15.23 13.47 28.47
CA GLU A 88 -13.80 13.20 28.56
C GLU A 88 -13.05 14.33 29.28
N ALA A 89 -13.42 15.59 29.03
CA ALA A 89 -12.84 16.74 29.74
C ALA A 89 -13.13 16.73 31.25
N GLU A 90 -14.26 16.18 31.67
CA GLU A 90 -14.65 16.05 33.08
C GLU A 90 -14.00 14.82 33.75
N LEU A 91 -14.01 13.67 33.06
CA LEU A 91 -13.58 12.38 33.60
C LEU A 91 -12.08 12.13 33.47
N LEU A 92 -11.41 12.85 32.55
CA LEU A 92 -10.02 12.62 32.15
C LEU A 92 -9.75 11.15 31.74
N HIS A 93 -10.78 10.47 31.25
CA HIS A 93 -10.74 9.07 30.84
C HIS A 93 -11.63 8.83 29.61
N ASP A 94 -11.00 8.53 28.49
CA ASP A 94 -11.62 8.50 27.16
C ASP A 94 -12.61 7.34 26.97
N VAL A 95 -12.25 6.11 27.38
CA VAL A 95 -13.14 4.93 27.33
C VAL A 95 -14.38 5.13 28.20
N LYS A 96 -14.21 5.65 29.42
CA LYS A 96 -15.31 5.89 30.36
C LYS A 96 -16.29 6.93 29.80
N ALA A 97 -15.78 8.00 29.18
CA ALA A 97 -16.61 9.01 28.52
C ALA A 97 -17.47 8.43 27.39
N ARG A 98 -16.90 7.56 26.55
CA ARG A 98 -17.62 6.87 25.46
C ARG A 98 -18.63 5.85 25.97
N LEU A 99 -18.30 5.12 27.03
CA LEU A 99 -19.21 4.19 27.70
C LEU A 99 -20.42 4.93 28.29
N GLU A 100 -20.21 6.02 29.03
CA GLU A 100 -21.30 6.79 29.64
C GLU A 100 -22.20 7.48 28.62
N GLU A 101 -21.64 7.96 27.51
CA GLU A 101 -22.45 8.50 26.43
C GLU A 101 -23.34 7.41 25.80
N PHE A 102 -22.81 6.22 25.57
CA PHE A 102 -23.56 5.12 24.98
C PHE A 102 -24.65 4.58 25.93
N CYS A 103 -24.31 4.41 27.22
CA CYS A 103 -25.28 4.06 28.27
C CYS A 103 -26.40 5.09 28.37
N ALA A 104 -26.08 6.39 28.33
CA ALA A 104 -27.08 7.46 28.37
C ALA A 104 -28.00 7.46 27.15
N LEU A 105 -27.50 7.11 25.96
CA LEU A 105 -28.32 6.98 24.75
C LEU A 105 -29.26 5.77 24.80
N ALA A 106 -28.79 4.64 25.33
CA ALA A 106 -29.57 3.40 25.38
C ALA A 106 -30.49 3.31 26.60
N GLY A 107 -30.19 4.05 27.68
CA GLY A 107 -30.95 4.00 28.94
C GLY A 107 -30.59 2.82 29.85
N PHE A 108 -29.43 2.17 29.65
CA PHE A 108 -28.98 1.01 30.42
C PHE A 108 -27.51 1.14 30.83
N GLU A 109 -27.14 0.59 31.98
CA GLU A 109 -25.77 0.61 32.53
C GLU A 109 -25.22 -0.82 32.76
N CYS A 110 -25.27 -1.66 31.73
CA CYS A 110 -24.85 -3.08 31.83
C CYS A 110 -23.67 -3.46 30.92
N LEU A 111 -22.98 -2.47 30.32
CA LEU A 111 -21.83 -2.69 29.45
C LEU A 111 -20.50 -2.68 30.21
N HIS A 112 -19.46 -3.23 29.59
CA HIS A 112 -18.08 -3.25 30.09
C HIS A 112 -17.86 -4.04 31.40
N LEU A 113 -18.85 -4.83 31.81
CA LEU A 113 -18.75 -5.69 32.99
C LEU A 113 -17.68 -6.78 32.79
N GLY A 114 -16.72 -6.86 33.72
CA GLY A 114 -15.61 -7.81 33.66
C GLY A 114 -14.53 -7.47 32.63
N MET A 115 -14.57 -6.28 32.03
CA MET A 115 -13.58 -5.81 31.05
C MET A 115 -12.68 -4.72 31.64
N THR A 116 -11.46 -4.59 31.12
CA THR A 116 -10.62 -3.39 31.29
C THR A 116 -10.62 -2.51 30.04
N SER A 117 -10.17 -1.26 30.14
CA SER A 117 -9.99 -0.34 29.01
C SER A 117 -9.22 -0.97 27.84
N ARG A 118 -8.20 -1.79 28.13
CA ARG A 118 -7.40 -2.48 27.11
C ARG A 118 -8.11 -3.68 26.45
N ASP A 119 -9.10 -4.30 27.10
CA ASP A 119 -9.97 -5.27 26.40
C ASP A 119 -10.79 -4.58 25.31
N LEU A 120 -11.14 -3.30 25.49
CA LEU A 120 -11.81 -2.52 24.46
C LEU A 120 -10.82 -1.99 23.42
N THR A 121 -9.88 -1.15 23.83
CA THR A 121 -9.08 -0.35 22.89
C THR A 121 -8.17 -1.21 22.01
N GLU A 122 -7.59 -2.28 22.56
CA GLU A 122 -6.70 -3.15 21.77
C GLU A 122 -7.47 -3.93 20.71
N ASN A 123 -8.62 -4.50 21.05
CA ASN A 123 -9.44 -5.24 20.09
C ASN A 123 -10.01 -4.31 19.01
N VAL A 124 -10.46 -3.11 19.38
CA VAL A 124 -10.96 -2.13 18.41
C VAL A 124 -9.86 -1.64 17.48
N GLU A 125 -8.67 -1.31 18.00
CA GLU A 125 -7.56 -0.90 17.14
C GLU A 125 -7.11 -2.06 16.23
N GLN A 126 -7.13 -3.31 16.71
CA GLN A 126 -6.90 -4.48 15.86
C GLN A 126 -7.99 -4.69 14.82
N LEU A 127 -9.25 -4.40 15.11
CA LEU A 127 -10.34 -4.41 14.12
C LEU A 127 -10.14 -3.33 13.05
N GLN A 128 -9.68 -2.13 13.43
CA GLN A 128 -9.32 -1.07 12.49
C GLN A 128 -8.16 -1.53 11.58
N ILE A 129 -7.08 -2.05 12.17
CA ILE A 129 -5.93 -2.61 11.42
C ILE A 129 -6.41 -3.71 10.46
N TRP A 130 -7.15 -4.69 10.94
CA TRP A 130 -7.59 -5.84 10.16
C TRP A 130 -8.55 -5.45 9.03
N SER A 131 -9.46 -4.50 9.28
CA SER A 131 -10.36 -3.94 8.26
C SER A 131 -9.59 -3.14 7.21
N ALA A 132 -8.63 -2.32 7.64
CA ALA A 132 -7.77 -1.55 6.75
C ALA A 132 -6.88 -2.45 5.89
N LEU A 133 -6.30 -3.53 6.45
CA LEU A 133 -5.53 -4.52 5.71
C LEU A 133 -6.38 -5.22 4.64
N LYS A 134 -7.63 -5.58 4.95
CA LYS A 134 -8.57 -6.15 3.96
C LYS A 134 -8.85 -5.17 2.82
N LEU A 135 -9.02 -3.88 3.11
CA LEU A 135 -9.18 -2.84 2.09
C LEU A 135 -7.93 -2.66 1.23
N ILE A 136 -6.74 -2.62 1.85
CA ILE A 136 -5.45 -2.57 1.14
C ILE A 136 -5.27 -3.79 0.24
N ARG A 137 -5.57 -5.00 0.73
CA ARG A 137 -5.53 -6.24 -0.07
C ARG A 137 -6.42 -6.11 -1.30
N LEU A 138 -7.67 -5.65 -1.12
CA LEU A 138 -8.60 -5.49 -2.23
C LEU A 138 -8.07 -4.52 -3.30
N LYS A 139 -7.54 -3.36 -2.88
CA LYS A 139 -6.95 -2.38 -3.81
C LYS A 139 -5.67 -2.87 -4.47
N ALA A 140 -4.82 -3.60 -3.75
CA ALA A 140 -3.62 -4.20 -4.32
C ALA A 140 -3.95 -5.25 -5.38
N VAL A 141 -5.00 -6.06 -5.18
CA VAL A 141 -5.52 -6.99 -6.20
C VAL A 141 -6.08 -6.22 -7.40
N ALA A 142 -6.76 -5.10 -7.19
CA ALA A 142 -7.22 -4.24 -8.30
C ALA A 142 -6.04 -3.71 -9.13
N VAL A 143 -4.97 -3.23 -8.48
CA VAL A 143 -3.72 -2.79 -9.13
C VAL A 143 -3.09 -3.93 -9.93
N LEU A 144 -2.99 -5.14 -9.36
CA LEU A 144 -2.52 -6.32 -10.09
C LEU A 144 -3.35 -6.60 -11.34
N GLY A 145 -4.67 -6.46 -11.24
CA GLY A 145 -5.55 -6.60 -12.39
C GLY A 145 -5.29 -5.59 -13.50
N ARG A 146 -5.04 -4.32 -13.16
CA ARG A 146 -4.68 -3.30 -14.14
C ARG A 146 -3.29 -3.53 -14.73
N LEU A 147 -2.33 -3.97 -13.91
CA LEU A 147 -1.00 -4.36 -14.37
C LEU A 147 -1.05 -5.55 -15.32
N ALA A 148 -1.86 -6.57 -15.04
CA ALA A 148 -2.04 -7.73 -15.91
C ALA A 148 -2.67 -7.31 -17.25
N ALA A 149 -3.73 -6.51 -17.22
CA ALA A 149 -4.37 -6.01 -18.43
C ALA A 149 -3.41 -5.18 -19.31
N ARG A 150 -2.64 -4.26 -18.71
CA ARG A 150 -1.65 -3.45 -19.43
C ARG A 150 -0.45 -4.27 -19.90
N SER A 151 -0.04 -5.26 -19.10
CA SER A 151 1.02 -6.20 -19.49
C SER A 151 0.63 -6.99 -20.72
N ALA A 152 -0.60 -7.51 -20.77
CA ALA A 152 -1.15 -8.21 -21.92
C ALA A 152 -1.31 -7.26 -23.13
N GLN A 153 -1.82 -6.05 -22.92
CA GLN A 153 -2.01 -5.05 -23.98
C GLN A 153 -0.70 -4.72 -24.71
N TRP A 154 0.42 -4.68 -23.98
CA TRP A 154 1.72 -4.30 -24.51
C TRP A 154 2.72 -5.45 -24.49
N SER A 155 2.23 -6.68 -24.60
CA SER A 155 3.04 -7.91 -24.60
C SER A 155 4.14 -7.89 -25.65
N ASP A 156 3.84 -7.33 -26.82
CA ASP A 156 4.70 -7.31 -28.01
C ASP A 156 5.35 -5.94 -28.27
N LEU A 157 5.05 -4.94 -27.44
CA LEU A 157 5.58 -3.59 -27.61
C LEU A 157 7.05 -3.54 -27.16
N VAL A 158 7.97 -3.64 -28.11
CA VAL A 158 9.42 -3.61 -27.87
C VAL A 158 9.85 -2.30 -27.23
N VAL A 159 10.69 -2.41 -26.21
CA VAL A 159 11.38 -1.29 -25.56
C VAL A 159 12.85 -1.65 -25.33
N THR A 160 13.72 -0.65 -25.40
CA THR A 160 15.12 -0.81 -24.98
C THR A 160 15.16 -1.05 -23.47
N ALA A 161 15.62 -2.23 -23.03
CA ALA A 161 15.86 -2.49 -21.62
C ALA A 161 17.02 -1.64 -21.12
N ARG A 162 17.06 -1.44 -19.80
CA ARG A 162 18.09 -0.62 -19.17
C ARG A 162 18.64 -1.32 -17.95
N THR A 163 19.96 -1.47 -17.90
CA THR A 163 20.71 -1.86 -16.70
C THR A 163 21.64 -0.70 -16.35
N HIS A 164 21.75 -0.33 -15.07
CA HIS A 164 22.42 0.92 -14.67
C HIS A 164 21.87 2.18 -15.37
N ASN A 165 20.61 2.16 -15.80
CA ASN A 165 19.97 3.20 -16.62
C ASN A 165 20.63 3.43 -18.00
N VAL A 166 21.37 2.44 -18.52
CA VAL A 166 22.02 2.45 -19.84
C VAL A 166 21.34 1.43 -20.76
N PRO A 167 21.18 1.71 -22.07
CA PRO A 167 20.65 0.76 -23.04
C PRO A 167 21.29 -0.63 -22.96
N ALA A 168 20.44 -1.66 -22.94
CA ALA A 168 20.81 -3.06 -22.89
C ALA A 168 20.06 -3.84 -24.00
N GLN A 169 19.78 -5.12 -23.79
CA GLN A 169 18.99 -5.96 -24.70
C GLN A 169 17.55 -5.43 -24.88
N PRO A 170 16.86 -5.79 -25.96
CA PRO A 170 15.43 -5.54 -26.08
C PRO A 170 14.63 -6.30 -25.00
N THR A 171 13.51 -5.73 -24.59
CA THR A 171 12.43 -6.40 -23.85
C THR A 171 11.10 -5.84 -24.37
N THR A 172 9.97 -6.20 -23.76
CA THR A 172 8.68 -5.56 -24.06
C THR A 172 8.19 -4.73 -22.89
N LEU A 173 7.36 -3.72 -23.19
CA LEU A 173 6.74 -2.91 -22.15
C LEU A 173 5.87 -3.78 -21.25
N GLY A 174 5.13 -4.73 -21.83
CA GLY A 174 4.30 -5.65 -21.08
C GLY A 174 5.12 -6.47 -20.07
N LYS A 175 6.27 -7.01 -20.50
CA LYS A 175 7.20 -7.69 -19.59
C LYS A 175 7.73 -6.77 -18.50
N ARG A 176 8.04 -5.51 -18.81
CA ARG A 176 8.53 -4.54 -17.82
C ARG A 176 7.49 -4.27 -16.74
N LEU A 177 6.21 -4.16 -17.10
CA LEU A 177 5.12 -4.01 -16.14
C LEU A 177 4.94 -5.27 -15.30
N ALA A 178 4.92 -6.45 -15.95
CA ALA A 178 4.79 -7.75 -15.28
C ALA A 178 5.89 -7.96 -14.24
N MET A 179 7.13 -7.51 -14.49
CA MET A 179 8.23 -7.61 -13.53
C MET A 179 7.94 -6.92 -12.19
N PHE A 180 7.34 -5.72 -12.20
CA PHE A 180 6.93 -5.03 -10.96
C PHE A 180 5.62 -5.58 -10.39
N GLY A 181 4.75 -6.09 -11.26
CA GLY A 181 3.54 -6.81 -10.86
C GLY A 181 3.85 -8.10 -10.11
N GLU A 182 4.90 -8.83 -10.48
CA GLU A 182 5.36 -10.05 -9.81
C GLU A 182 5.74 -9.78 -8.34
N GLU A 183 6.44 -8.67 -8.08
CA GLU A 183 6.76 -8.23 -6.71
C GLU A 183 5.48 -7.97 -5.89
N LEU A 184 4.51 -7.27 -6.49
CA LEU A 184 3.21 -7.02 -5.86
C LEU A 184 2.41 -8.31 -5.65
N LEU A 185 2.45 -9.25 -6.60
CA LEU A 185 1.75 -10.53 -6.52
C LEU A 185 2.24 -11.35 -5.33
N HIS A 186 3.56 -11.41 -5.13
CA HIS A 186 4.15 -12.03 -3.96
C HIS A 186 3.70 -11.34 -2.65
N ALA A 187 3.75 -10.00 -2.62
CA ALA A 187 3.33 -9.23 -1.46
C ALA A 187 1.85 -9.44 -1.11
N VAL A 188 0.96 -9.51 -2.09
CA VAL A 188 -0.47 -9.76 -1.88
C VAL A 188 -0.73 -11.16 -1.33
N ARG A 189 -0.06 -12.19 -1.86
CA ARG A 189 -0.15 -13.56 -1.32
C ARG A 189 0.27 -13.61 0.15
N SER A 190 1.36 -12.92 0.49
CA SER A 190 1.83 -12.82 1.86
C SER A 190 0.86 -12.06 2.77
N LEU A 191 0.31 -10.93 2.31
CA LEU A 191 -0.70 -10.16 3.04
C LEU A 191 -1.98 -10.97 3.27
N ASP A 192 -2.43 -11.71 2.26
CA ASP A 192 -3.64 -12.56 2.34
C ASP A 192 -3.50 -13.64 3.42
N GLY A 193 -2.35 -14.29 3.48
CA GLY A 193 -2.01 -15.22 4.56
C GLY A 193 -2.01 -14.54 5.93
N PHE A 194 -1.35 -13.38 6.05
CA PHE A 194 -1.29 -12.62 7.30
C PHE A 194 -2.67 -12.18 7.82
N ILE A 195 -3.56 -11.72 6.93
CA ILE A 195 -4.94 -11.34 7.28
C ILE A 195 -5.73 -12.56 7.75
N THR A 196 -5.53 -13.71 7.12
CA THR A 196 -6.24 -14.95 7.46
C THR A 196 -5.84 -15.46 8.84
N SER A 197 -4.56 -15.35 9.21
CA SER A 197 -4.04 -15.80 10.50
C SER A 197 -3.92 -14.69 11.55
N TYR A 198 -4.46 -13.49 11.31
CA TYR A 198 -4.23 -12.32 12.17
C TYR A 198 -4.79 -12.55 13.58
N PRO A 199 -3.94 -12.54 14.64
CA PRO A 199 -4.38 -12.92 15.98
C PRO A 199 -4.84 -11.70 16.78
N PHE A 200 -6.08 -11.72 17.26
CA PHE A 200 -6.63 -10.70 18.16
C PHE A 200 -6.15 -10.90 19.60
N ARG A 201 -6.04 -9.84 20.38
CA ARG A 201 -5.75 -9.92 21.82
C ARG A 201 -6.83 -10.72 22.54
N GLY A 202 -8.09 -10.47 22.19
CA GLY A 202 -9.25 -11.01 22.89
C GLY A 202 -9.45 -10.36 24.26
N LEU A 203 -10.25 -11.01 25.11
CA LEU A 203 -10.61 -10.51 26.43
C LEU A 203 -9.66 -11.13 27.46
N LYS A 204 -8.71 -10.33 27.95
CA LYS A 204 -7.57 -10.81 28.75
C LYS A 204 -7.42 -10.08 30.09
N GLY A 205 -8.20 -9.02 30.33
CA GLY A 205 -8.16 -8.25 31.58
C GLY A 205 -6.91 -7.38 31.71
N ALA A 206 -6.69 -6.84 32.90
CA ALA A 206 -5.68 -5.81 33.15
C ALA A 206 -4.23 -6.24 32.89
N VAL A 207 -3.89 -7.50 33.19
CA VAL A 207 -2.53 -8.05 33.12
C VAL A 207 -2.46 -9.36 32.34
N GLY A 208 -3.50 -9.70 31.58
CA GLY A 208 -3.51 -10.87 30.71
C GLY A 208 -4.07 -12.16 31.32
N THR A 209 -4.42 -12.15 32.62
CA THR A 209 -4.81 -13.33 33.39
C THR A 209 -6.31 -13.62 33.39
N GLN A 210 -7.13 -12.73 32.82
CA GLN A 210 -8.60 -12.85 32.82
C GLN A 210 -9.25 -12.89 34.21
N LEU A 211 -8.57 -12.39 35.25
CA LEU A 211 -9.05 -12.46 36.64
C LEU A 211 -10.48 -11.94 36.81
N ASP A 212 -10.78 -10.75 36.29
CA ASP A 212 -12.11 -10.13 36.45
C ASP A 212 -13.21 -10.95 35.78
N LEU A 213 -12.93 -11.57 34.63
CA LEU A 213 -13.87 -12.47 33.94
C LEU A 213 -14.04 -13.79 34.67
N LEU A 214 -12.96 -14.37 35.20
CA LEU A 214 -13.03 -15.57 36.03
C LEU A 214 -13.87 -15.29 37.28
N THR A 215 -13.67 -14.16 37.95
CA THR A 215 -14.50 -13.74 39.08
C THR A 215 -15.96 -13.57 38.68
N LEU A 216 -16.22 -12.96 37.51
CA LEU A 216 -17.58 -12.77 36.99
C LEU A 216 -18.32 -14.10 36.74
N PHE A 217 -17.60 -15.18 36.45
CA PHE A 217 -18.13 -16.51 36.23
C PHE A 217 -17.80 -17.50 37.35
N ASP A 218 -17.60 -17.04 38.60
CA ASP A 218 -17.38 -17.88 39.78
C ASP A 218 -16.21 -18.90 39.62
N GLY A 219 -15.18 -18.54 38.85
CA GLY A 219 -14.02 -19.38 38.56
C GLY A 219 -14.20 -20.36 37.39
N ASP A 220 -15.32 -20.31 36.67
CA ASP A 220 -15.58 -21.18 35.52
C ASP A 220 -14.79 -20.73 34.28
N ALA A 221 -13.61 -21.32 34.10
CA ALA A 221 -12.74 -21.05 32.96
C ALA A 221 -13.34 -21.49 31.61
N ALA A 222 -14.29 -22.44 31.58
CA ALA A 222 -14.94 -22.86 30.35
C ALA A 222 -15.85 -21.75 29.84
N LYS A 223 -16.63 -21.11 30.72
CA LYS A 223 -17.45 -19.94 30.36
C LYS A 223 -16.62 -18.76 29.88
N VAL A 224 -15.45 -18.50 30.48
CA VAL A 224 -14.54 -17.44 30.00
C VAL A 224 -14.04 -17.75 28.58
N ALA A 225 -13.70 -19.01 28.30
CA ALA A 225 -13.28 -19.44 26.96
C ALA A 225 -14.43 -19.35 25.93
N GLU A 226 -15.65 -19.76 26.31
CA GLU A 226 -16.84 -19.64 25.48
C GLU A 226 -17.21 -18.17 25.22
N LEU A 227 -17.07 -17.28 26.20
CA LEU A 227 -17.28 -15.83 26.03
C LEU A 227 -16.33 -15.28 24.97
N GLU A 228 -15.04 -15.57 25.11
CA GLU A 228 -14.04 -15.10 24.15
C GLU A 228 -14.30 -15.66 22.75
N ALA A 229 -14.64 -16.95 22.63
CA ALA A 229 -14.98 -17.57 21.34
C ALA A 229 -16.22 -16.91 20.70
N GLY A 230 -17.27 -16.65 21.49
CA GLY A 230 -18.50 -16.00 21.02
C GLY A 230 -18.24 -14.57 20.54
N VAL A 231 -17.43 -13.80 21.27
CA VAL A 231 -17.05 -12.43 20.88
C VAL A 231 -16.23 -12.43 19.59
N LEU A 232 -15.23 -13.31 19.48
CA LEU A 232 -14.41 -13.43 18.26
C LEU A 232 -15.25 -13.84 17.04
N ALA A 233 -16.15 -14.82 17.21
CA ALA A 233 -17.07 -15.24 16.16
C ALA A 233 -17.99 -14.09 15.71
N HIS A 234 -18.52 -13.30 16.65
CA HIS A 234 -19.35 -12.14 16.34
C HIS A 234 -18.61 -11.08 15.53
N LEU A 235 -17.32 -10.87 15.82
CA LEU A 235 -16.46 -9.93 15.11
C LEU A 235 -15.90 -10.48 13.80
N GLY A 236 -16.15 -11.76 13.49
CA GLY A 236 -15.54 -12.47 12.35
C GLY A 236 -14.04 -12.73 12.50
N ALA A 237 -13.50 -12.62 13.71
CA ALA A 237 -12.10 -12.85 14.04
C ALA A 237 -11.84 -14.35 14.25
N GLY A 238 -10.99 -14.96 13.41
CA GLY A 238 -10.73 -16.41 13.47
C GLY A 238 -9.71 -16.84 14.53
N HIS A 239 -8.88 -15.93 15.03
CA HIS A 239 -7.74 -16.26 15.88
C HIS A 239 -7.58 -15.27 17.03
N SER A 240 -7.19 -15.79 18.20
CA SER A 240 -6.77 -14.98 19.35
C SER A 240 -5.45 -15.45 19.93
N LEU A 241 -4.70 -14.48 20.44
CA LEU A 241 -3.53 -14.70 21.28
C LEU A 241 -3.95 -15.38 22.58
N LYS A 242 -3.15 -16.33 23.03
CA LYS A 242 -3.43 -17.12 24.24
C LYS A 242 -2.72 -16.59 25.47
N VAL A 243 -1.49 -16.11 25.30
CA VAL A 243 -0.66 -15.61 26.40
C VAL A 243 -0.16 -14.21 26.03
N VAL A 244 -0.69 -13.21 26.70
CA VAL A 244 -0.35 -11.80 26.57
C VAL A 244 -0.39 -11.16 27.96
N GLY A 245 0.21 -9.98 28.10
CA GLY A 245 0.00 -9.14 29.27
C GLY A 245 -1.22 -8.23 29.09
N GLN A 246 -1.06 -6.96 29.44
CA GLN A 246 -2.05 -5.92 29.23
C GLN A 246 -2.30 -5.62 27.74
N VAL A 247 -1.28 -5.72 26.89
CA VAL A 247 -1.33 -5.35 25.46
C VAL A 247 -1.05 -6.55 24.55
N TYR A 248 -1.48 -6.48 23.28
CA TYR A 248 -0.95 -7.42 22.28
C TYR A 248 0.52 -7.04 21.94
N PRO A 249 1.38 -8.01 21.57
CA PRO A 249 2.79 -7.74 21.33
C PRO A 249 2.97 -6.78 20.15
N ARG A 250 3.69 -5.67 20.37
CA ARG A 250 3.87 -4.61 19.34
C ARG A 250 4.73 -5.04 18.15
N SER A 251 5.37 -6.21 18.20
CA SER A 251 5.91 -6.86 17.02
C SER A 251 4.85 -7.13 15.94
N LEU A 252 3.57 -7.27 16.31
CA LEU A 252 2.47 -7.41 15.35
C LEU A 252 2.19 -6.09 14.59
N ASP A 253 2.43 -4.94 15.23
CA ASP A 253 2.36 -3.63 14.55
C ASP A 253 3.54 -3.48 13.58
N ALA A 254 4.74 -3.92 13.98
CA ALA A 254 5.91 -3.94 13.09
C ALA A 254 5.70 -4.89 11.89
N GLU A 255 5.12 -6.07 12.10
CA GLU A 255 4.77 -6.98 11.01
C GLU A 255 3.73 -6.36 10.07
N THR A 256 2.70 -5.71 10.62
CA THR A 256 1.69 -4.97 9.85
C THR A 256 2.37 -3.92 8.94
N MET A 257 3.28 -3.11 9.48
CA MET A 257 4.03 -2.12 8.71
C MET A 257 4.91 -2.76 7.64
N ALA A 258 5.54 -3.90 7.93
CA ALA A 258 6.32 -4.64 6.94
C ALA A 258 5.45 -5.13 5.76
N ARG A 259 4.21 -5.57 6.02
CA ARG A 259 3.26 -5.94 4.95
C ARG A 259 2.87 -4.73 4.10
N LEU A 260 2.61 -3.57 4.72
CA LEU A 260 2.32 -2.33 3.97
C LEU A 260 3.50 -1.89 3.09
N LEU A 261 4.73 -2.00 3.60
CA LEU A 261 5.92 -1.74 2.80
C LEU A 261 6.01 -2.69 1.61
N ALA A 262 5.87 -4.00 1.83
CA ALA A 262 5.94 -5.00 0.76
C ALA A 262 4.89 -4.75 -0.35
N ILE A 263 3.65 -4.42 0.03
CA ILE A 263 2.57 -4.11 -0.92
C ILE A 263 2.85 -2.86 -1.74
N THR A 264 3.56 -1.88 -1.18
CA THR A 264 3.79 -0.60 -1.85
C THR A 264 5.12 -0.53 -2.61
N SER A 265 6.05 -1.46 -2.39
CA SER A 265 7.37 -1.49 -3.04
C SER A 265 7.30 -1.64 -4.55
N GLY A 266 6.60 -2.68 -5.06
CA GLY A 266 6.44 -2.91 -6.50
C GLY A 266 5.84 -1.71 -7.24
N PRO A 267 4.69 -1.16 -6.77
CA PRO A 267 4.13 0.07 -7.31
C PRO A 267 5.10 1.27 -7.26
N SER A 268 5.84 1.45 -6.16
CA SER A 268 6.82 2.54 -6.04
C SER A 268 7.97 2.39 -7.05
N SER A 269 8.53 1.19 -7.19
CA SER A 269 9.57 0.88 -8.17
C SER A 269 9.07 1.13 -9.60
N LEU A 270 7.86 0.69 -9.93
CA LEU A 270 7.23 0.98 -11.21
C LEU A 270 7.08 2.49 -11.43
N ALA A 271 6.54 3.23 -10.47
CA ALA A 271 6.39 4.68 -10.57
C ALA A 271 7.73 5.38 -10.85
N LYS A 272 8.84 4.90 -10.26
CA LYS A 272 10.16 5.42 -10.55
C LYS A 272 10.59 5.15 -12.00
N THR A 273 10.31 3.96 -12.52
CA THR A 273 10.55 3.62 -13.92
C THR A 273 9.69 4.45 -14.88
N LEU A 274 8.41 4.66 -14.57
CA LEU A 274 7.51 5.51 -15.37
C LEU A 274 8.02 6.96 -15.43
N ARG A 275 8.53 7.51 -14.31
CA ARG A 275 9.16 8.84 -14.30
C ARG A 275 10.36 8.94 -15.23
N LEU A 276 11.22 7.91 -15.26
CA LEU A 276 12.39 7.87 -16.15
C LEU A 276 11.96 7.80 -17.62
N MET A 277 10.95 6.98 -17.92
CA MET A 277 10.40 6.83 -19.27
C MET A 277 9.68 8.11 -19.74
N ALA A 278 8.98 8.81 -18.86
CA ALA A 278 8.39 10.11 -19.15
C ALA A 278 9.46 11.16 -19.49
N GLY A 279 10.57 11.18 -18.74
CA GLY A 279 11.72 12.04 -19.05
C GLY A 279 12.39 11.72 -20.39
N GLN A 280 12.18 10.53 -20.93
CA GLN A 280 12.65 10.09 -22.25
C GLN A 280 11.61 10.31 -23.36
N GLY A 281 10.42 10.84 -23.03
CA GLY A 281 9.33 11.02 -23.99
C GLY A 281 8.67 9.71 -24.46
N LEU A 282 8.85 8.60 -23.72
CA LEU A 282 8.33 7.28 -24.11
C LEU A 282 6.88 7.05 -23.65
N LEU A 283 6.45 7.74 -22.59
CA LEU A 283 5.10 7.67 -22.05
C LEU A 283 4.74 8.95 -21.27
N THR A 284 3.47 9.06 -20.91
CA THR A 284 2.97 10.00 -19.89
C THR A 284 2.09 9.25 -18.88
N GLU A 285 2.00 9.74 -17.65
CA GLU A 285 1.12 9.17 -16.62
C GLU A 285 -0.37 9.49 -16.82
N GLY A 286 -0.70 10.19 -17.92
CA GLY A 286 -2.04 10.67 -18.26
C GLY A 286 -2.23 12.15 -17.93
N PHE A 287 -3.07 12.83 -18.71
CA PHE A 287 -3.34 14.26 -18.56
C PHE A 287 -4.83 14.54 -18.73
N LEU A 288 -5.48 15.08 -17.71
CA LEU A 288 -6.90 15.41 -17.79
C LEU A 288 -7.12 16.66 -18.67
N PRO A 289 -8.24 16.73 -19.42
CA PRO A 289 -8.66 17.98 -20.05
C PRO A 289 -8.72 19.12 -19.03
N GLY A 290 -8.03 20.21 -19.30
CA GLY A 290 -7.95 21.37 -18.39
C GLY A 290 -6.93 21.25 -17.25
N GLN A 291 -6.22 20.12 -17.11
CA GLN A 291 -5.10 20.02 -16.17
C GLN A 291 -3.98 21.00 -16.58
N VAL A 292 -3.38 21.67 -15.60
CA VAL A 292 -2.21 22.52 -15.82
C VAL A 292 -0.96 21.74 -15.40
N GLY A 293 -0.12 21.38 -16.37
CA GLY A 293 1.12 20.65 -16.15
C GLY A 293 2.20 21.52 -15.49
N SER A 294 2.35 22.75 -15.97
CA SER A 294 3.22 23.78 -15.43
C SER A 294 2.58 25.15 -15.64
N SER A 295 2.71 26.05 -14.67
CA SER A 295 2.22 27.43 -14.77
C SER A 295 2.98 28.28 -15.79
N ALA A 296 4.18 27.86 -16.20
CA ALA A 296 5.06 28.62 -17.09
C ALA A 296 5.37 27.91 -18.42
N MET A 297 5.39 26.57 -18.45
CA MET A 297 5.81 25.78 -19.62
C MET A 297 4.65 24.96 -20.19
N PRO A 298 3.97 25.41 -21.26
CA PRO A 298 2.74 24.77 -21.76
C PRO A 298 2.96 23.37 -22.35
N HIS A 299 4.17 23.05 -22.81
CA HIS A 299 4.52 21.73 -23.36
C HIS A 299 4.95 20.71 -22.28
N LYS A 300 5.16 21.16 -21.02
CA LYS A 300 5.76 20.32 -19.97
C LYS A 300 4.69 19.49 -19.26
N VAL A 301 4.64 18.21 -19.60
CA VAL A 301 3.85 17.20 -18.90
C VAL A 301 4.71 16.57 -17.80
N ASN A 302 4.24 16.59 -16.56
CA ASN A 302 4.96 16.10 -15.38
C ASN A 302 4.42 14.73 -14.94
N ALA A 303 5.28 13.91 -14.32
CA ALA A 303 4.90 12.65 -13.68
C ALA A 303 4.61 12.83 -12.18
N ARG A 304 3.69 13.75 -11.84
CA ARG A 304 3.41 14.18 -10.44
C ARG A 304 2.81 13.06 -9.60
N ASN A 305 1.94 12.24 -10.18
CA ASN A 305 1.31 11.11 -9.50
C ASN A 305 2.34 10.03 -9.19
N CYS A 306 3.23 9.72 -10.14
CA CYS A 306 4.34 8.81 -9.91
C CYS A 306 5.31 9.33 -8.84
N GLU A 307 5.60 10.63 -8.82
CA GLU A 307 6.39 11.27 -7.77
C GLU A 307 5.72 11.16 -6.39
N ARG A 308 4.40 11.38 -6.34
CA ARG A 308 3.59 11.23 -5.12
C ARG A 308 3.62 9.81 -4.57
N ILE A 309 3.46 8.80 -5.44
CA ILE A 309 3.58 7.38 -5.08
C ILE A 309 4.93 7.11 -4.39
N ASN A 310 6.04 7.59 -4.97
CA ASN A 310 7.35 7.43 -4.34
C ASN A 310 7.46 8.18 -2.99
N GLY A 311 6.80 9.33 -2.86
CA GLY A 311 6.72 10.08 -1.60
C GLY A 311 5.98 9.31 -0.50
N PHE A 312 4.82 8.73 -0.79
CA PHE A 312 4.09 7.91 0.19
C PHE A 312 4.90 6.70 0.65
N HIS A 313 5.56 6.01 -0.29
CA HIS A 313 6.44 4.91 0.07
C HIS A 313 7.60 5.34 0.99
N GLN A 314 8.15 6.55 0.80
CA GLN A 314 9.16 7.10 1.70
C GLN A 314 8.63 7.41 3.11
N LEU A 315 7.38 7.88 3.24
CA LEU A 315 6.73 8.06 4.54
C LEU A 315 6.52 6.72 5.26
N LEU A 316 6.03 5.70 4.54
CA LEU A 316 5.85 4.34 5.05
C LEU A 316 7.14 3.74 5.61
N ARG A 317 8.30 4.03 5.00
CA ARG A 317 9.60 3.60 5.54
C ARG A 317 9.90 4.23 6.91
N GLY A 318 9.54 5.49 7.09
CA GLY A 318 9.66 6.18 8.38
C GLY A 318 8.76 5.55 9.44
N TYR A 319 7.47 5.37 9.12
CA TYR A 319 6.51 4.73 10.03
C TYR A 319 6.90 3.30 10.41
N ALA A 320 7.41 2.50 9.46
CA ALA A 320 7.91 1.16 9.72
C ALA A 320 9.14 1.15 10.64
N ALA A 321 10.07 2.08 10.46
CA ALA A 321 11.21 2.23 11.36
C ALA A 321 10.74 2.57 12.79
N THR A 322 9.75 3.45 12.92
CA THR A 322 9.13 3.77 14.22
C THR A 322 8.42 2.55 14.83
N ALA A 323 7.65 1.80 14.06
CA ALA A 323 7.00 0.57 14.55
C ALA A 323 8.00 -0.50 14.98
N SER A 324 9.11 -0.64 14.26
CA SER A 324 10.20 -1.54 14.66
C SER A 324 10.81 -1.14 16.01
N GLY A 325 10.81 0.14 16.36
CA GLY A 325 11.25 0.61 17.67
C GLY A 325 10.35 0.18 18.83
N LEU A 326 9.07 -0.13 18.57
CA LEU A 326 8.15 -0.67 19.59
C LEU A 326 8.32 -2.20 19.78
N ALA A 327 8.83 -2.89 18.77
CA ALA A 327 9.00 -4.34 18.81
C ALA A 327 10.20 -4.71 19.70
N GLY A 328 9.92 -5.32 20.85
CA GLY A 328 10.94 -5.69 21.83
C GLY A 328 11.26 -4.60 22.87
N ASP A 329 10.51 -3.50 22.88
CA ASP A 329 10.70 -2.37 23.82
C ASP A 329 9.71 -2.38 25.00
N GLN A 330 8.77 -3.34 25.01
CA GLN A 330 7.73 -3.43 26.04
C GLN A 330 8.30 -3.80 27.41
N TRP A 331 7.94 -3.05 28.45
CA TRP A 331 8.25 -3.39 29.84
C TRP A 331 7.14 -4.21 30.47
N ASN A 332 7.50 -5.36 31.06
CA ASN A 332 6.58 -6.26 31.77
C ASN A 332 5.32 -6.60 30.93
N GLU A 333 4.13 -6.57 31.55
CA GLU A 333 2.86 -6.86 30.88
C GLU A 333 2.40 -5.75 29.92
N GLY A 334 2.99 -4.55 29.96
CA GLY A 334 2.70 -3.43 29.06
C GLY A 334 2.49 -2.10 29.77
N ASP A 335 2.59 -1.02 29.00
CA ASP A 335 2.43 0.37 29.46
C ASP A 335 1.79 1.27 28.38
N VAL A 336 1.82 2.59 28.59
CA VAL A 336 1.19 3.59 27.72
C VAL A 336 2.19 4.28 26.77
N SER A 337 3.49 3.97 26.85
CA SER A 337 4.53 4.60 26.01
C SER A 337 4.26 4.39 24.51
N CYS A 338 3.77 3.21 24.15
CA CYS A 338 3.39 2.87 22.77
C CYS A 338 2.18 3.65 22.24
N SER A 339 1.36 4.25 23.12
CA SER A 339 0.06 4.86 22.77
C SER A 339 0.22 6.02 21.78
N VAL A 340 1.06 7.01 22.10
CA VAL A 340 1.24 8.20 21.25
C VAL A 340 1.84 7.82 19.89
N VAL A 341 2.78 6.86 19.89
CA VAL A 341 3.43 6.38 18.68
C VAL A 341 2.40 5.72 17.76
N ARG A 342 1.63 4.76 18.30
CA ARG A 342 0.61 4.01 17.54
C ARG A 342 -0.51 4.91 17.01
N ARG A 343 -0.94 5.91 17.80
CA ARG A 343 -1.96 6.89 17.39
C ARG A 343 -1.55 7.74 16.18
N VAL A 344 -0.26 7.92 15.96
CA VAL A 344 0.27 8.59 14.77
C VAL A 344 0.48 7.59 13.65
N ILE A 345 1.32 6.58 13.87
CA ILE A 345 1.86 5.80 12.75
C ILE A 345 0.87 4.80 12.16
N LEU A 346 -0.07 4.26 12.94
CA LEU A 346 -1.04 3.28 12.44
C LEU A 346 -1.97 3.91 11.39
N PRO A 347 -2.80 4.93 11.73
CA PRO A 347 -3.70 5.53 10.74
C PRO A 347 -2.93 6.13 9.55
N ASP A 348 -1.84 6.87 9.81
CA ASP A 348 -1.07 7.53 8.75
C ASP A 348 -0.45 6.54 7.76
N ALA A 349 0.04 5.40 8.23
CA ALA A 349 0.55 4.37 7.33
C ALA A 349 -0.55 3.79 6.44
N PHE A 350 -1.74 3.53 7.00
CA PHE A 350 -2.86 3.07 6.19
C PHE A 350 -3.33 4.14 5.20
N PHE A 351 -3.39 5.42 5.58
CA PHE A 351 -3.70 6.51 4.67
C PHE A 351 -2.68 6.65 3.54
N ALA A 352 -1.38 6.57 3.84
CA ALA A 352 -0.33 6.64 2.83
C ALA A 352 -0.34 5.44 1.88
N ALA A 353 -0.53 4.21 2.39
CA ALA A 353 -0.63 3.01 1.57
C ALA A 353 -1.88 3.05 0.68
N ASP A 354 -3.01 3.49 1.24
CA ASP A 354 -4.28 3.63 0.53
C ASP A 354 -4.17 4.65 -0.61
N GLY A 355 -3.71 5.87 -0.30
CA GLY A 355 -3.51 6.93 -1.29
C GLY A 355 -2.49 6.57 -2.37
N LEU A 356 -1.48 5.75 -2.04
CA LEU A 356 -0.53 5.21 -3.01
C LEU A 356 -1.22 4.26 -4.00
N LEU A 357 -2.04 3.32 -3.52
CA LEU A 357 -2.74 2.38 -4.38
C LEU A 357 -3.81 3.09 -5.24
N GLU A 358 -4.55 4.04 -4.68
CA GLU A 358 -5.48 4.94 -5.40
C GLU A 358 -4.78 5.69 -6.54
N THR A 359 -3.63 6.29 -6.23
CA THR A 359 -2.84 7.03 -7.22
C THR A 359 -2.31 6.08 -8.30
N MET A 360 -1.87 4.88 -7.93
CA MET A 360 -1.36 3.90 -8.89
C MET A 360 -2.47 3.39 -9.84
N LEU A 361 -3.66 3.09 -9.32
CA LEU A 361 -4.81 2.75 -10.15
C LEU A 361 -5.09 3.84 -11.19
N THR A 362 -5.10 5.10 -10.76
CA THR A 362 -5.30 6.23 -11.67
C THR A 362 -4.22 6.32 -12.75
N VAL A 363 -2.94 6.13 -12.38
CA VAL A 363 -1.82 6.13 -13.34
C VAL A 363 -2.00 4.99 -14.35
N LEU A 364 -2.35 3.79 -13.92
CA LEU A 364 -2.51 2.64 -14.81
C LEU A 364 -3.72 2.78 -15.75
N ASP A 365 -4.80 3.40 -15.27
CA ASP A 365 -6.00 3.64 -16.06
C ASP A 365 -5.77 4.73 -17.13
N ARG A 366 -4.89 5.70 -16.87
CA ARG A 366 -4.74 6.91 -17.70
C ARG A 366 -3.42 7.04 -18.45
N MET A 367 -2.40 6.25 -18.11
CA MET A 367 -1.11 6.37 -18.77
C MET A 367 -1.23 6.14 -20.28
N GLU A 368 -0.49 6.96 -21.04
CA GLU A 368 -0.41 6.86 -22.49
C GLU A 368 1.02 6.49 -22.88
N VAL A 369 1.14 5.61 -23.85
CA VAL A 369 2.42 5.05 -24.30
C VAL A 369 2.67 5.43 -25.74
N PHE A 370 3.88 5.91 -26.05
CA PHE A 370 4.25 6.38 -27.38
C PHE A 370 5.09 5.32 -28.11
N GLY A 371 4.42 4.32 -28.68
CA GLY A 371 5.09 3.22 -29.38
C GLY A 371 6.02 3.67 -30.50
N ALA A 372 5.67 4.74 -31.23
CA ALA A 372 6.54 5.32 -32.24
C ALA A 372 7.86 5.88 -31.66
N ALA A 373 7.80 6.55 -30.50
CA ALA A 373 8.99 7.06 -29.83
C ALA A 373 9.88 5.90 -29.33
N MET A 374 9.28 4.82 -28.84
CA MET A 374 9.99 3.59 -28.45
C MET A 374 10.68 2.92 -29.64
N ALA A 375 10.02 2.87 -30.79
CA ALA A 375 10.60 2.33 -32.03
C ALA A 375 11.79 3.18 -32.52
N VAL A 376 11.67 4.51 -32.46
CA VAL A 376 12.78 5.43 -32.77
C VAL A 376 13.96 5.19 -31.82
N GLU A 377 13.72 5.10 -30.51
CA GLU A 377 14.76 4.78 -29.54
C GLU A 377 15.43 3.44 -29.87
N ALA A 378 14.64 2.38 -30.12
CA ALA A 378 15.17 1.06 -30.43
C ALA A 378 16.01 1.05 -31.71
N ALA A 379 15.61 1.80 -32.74
CA ALA A 379 16.36 1.95 -33.98
C ALA A 379 17.70 2.67 -33.76
N VAL A 380 17.71 3.77 -32.98
CA VAL A 380 18.94 4.50 -32.61
C VAL A 380 19.89 3.61 -31.81
N GLN A 381 19.34 2.78 -30.92
CA GLN A 381 20.12 1.91 -30.04
C GLN A 381 20.44 0.54 -30.66
N ALA A 382 19.99 0.24 -31.88
CA ALA A 382 20.13 -1.06 -32.54
C ALA A 382 21.56 -1.65 -32.51
N PRO A 383 22.63 -0.87 -32.67
CA PRO A 383 24.01 -1.37 -32.51
C PRO A 383 24.29 -2.02 -31.14
N PHE A 384 23.68 -1.51 -30.08
CA PHE A 384 23.87 -2.03 -28.72
C PHE A 384 22.93 -3.20 -28.42
N LEU A 385 21.68 -3.12 -28.89
CA LEU A 385 20.67 -4.18 -28.71
C LEU A 385 21.09 -5.49 -29.40
N SER A 386 21.84 -5.38 -30.50
CA SER A 386 22.30 -6.51 -31.32
C SER A 386 23.64 -7.10 -30.90
N ALA A 387 24.41 -6.45 -30.02
CA ALA A 387 25.79 -6.82 -29.73
C ALA A 387 25.98 -8.29 -29.28
N THR A 388 25.07 -8.80 -28.45
CA THR A 388 25.11 -10.20 -28.01
C THR A 388 24.67 -11.18 -29.10
N THR A 389 23.71 -10.79 -29.95
CA THR A 389 23.33 -11.59 -31.14
C THR A 389 24.47 -11.66 -32.14
N LEU A 390 25.13 -10.53 -32.43
CA LEU A 390 26.32 -10.47 -33.29
C LEU A 390 27.41 -11.39 -32.76
N LEU A 391 27.70 -11.37 -31.46
CA LEU A 391 28.68 -12.26 -30.86
C LEU A 391 28.34 -13.74 -31.12
N MET A 392 27.07 -14.11 -30.94
CA MET A 392 26.65 -15.48 -31.12
C MET A 392 26.65 -15.93 -32.58
N GLU A 393 26.28 -15.06 -33.50
CA GLU A 393 26.33 -15.35 -34.93
C GLU A 393 27.77 -15.42 -35.44
N ALA A 394 28.70 -14.59 -34.93
CA ALA A 394 30.12 -14.67 -35.26
C ALA A 394 30.73 -16.01 -34.79
N VAL A 395 30.44 -16.43 -33.55
CA VAL A 395 30.92 -17.71 -33.03
C VAL A 395 30.36 -18.90 -33.82
N LYS A 396 29.07 -18.87 -34.20
CA LYS A 396 28.46 -19.89 -35.07
C LYS A 396 29.11 -19.94 -36.47
N ALA A 397 29.59 -18.80 -36.97
CA ALA A 397 30.32 -18.70 -38.22
C ALA A 397 31.80 -19.14 -38.10
N GLY A 398 32.25 -19.55 -36.91
CA GLY A 398 33.60 -20.09 -36.67
C GLY A 398 34.59 -19.11 -36.07
N ALA A 399 34.17 -17.89 -35.71
CA ALA A 399 35.05 -16.91 -35.07
C ALA A 399 35.41 -17.32 -33.62
N PRO A 400 36.68 -17.17 -33.18
CA PRO A 400 37.03 -17.32 -31.77
C PRO A 400 36.25 -16.33 -30.90
N ARG A 401 35.56 -16.81 -29.86
CA ARG A 401 34.65 -16.01 -29.02
C ARG A 401 35.29 -14.73 -28.48
N GLU A 402 36.49 -14.81 -27.92
CA GLU A 402 37.15 -13.65 -27.29
C GLU A 402 37.57 -12.59 -28.33
N GLU A 403 38.00 -13.05 -29.51
CA GLU A 403 38.34 -12.16 -30.61
C GLU A 403 37.09 -11.45 -31.15
N ALA A 404 36.01 -12.21 -31.40
CA ALA A 404 34.73 -11.65 -31.81
C ALA A 404 34.18 -10.66 -30.79
N HIS A 405 34.24 -10.99 -29.50
CA HIS A 405 33.81 -10.11 -28.42
C HIS A 405 34.64 -8.81 -28.38
N ARG A 406 35.97 -8.89 -28.52
CA ARG A 406 36.86 -7.71 -28.56
C ARG A 406 36.51 -6.79 -29.72
N GLU A 407 36.32 -7.33 -30.92
CA GLU A 407 36.01 -6.53 -32.11
C GLU A 407 34.61 -5.91 -32.05
N ILE A 408 33.60 -6.67 -31.64
CA ILE A 408 32.23 -6.15 -31.46
C ILE A 408 32.23 -5.05 -30.40
N LYS A 409 32.95 -5.24 -29.29
CA LYS A 409 33.11 -4.20 -28.25
C LYS A 409 33.77 -2.94 -28.82
N ARG A 410 34.82 -3.06 -29.63
CA ARG A 410 35.47 -1.91 -30.30
C ARG A 410 34.47 -1.14 -31.18
N CYS A 411 33.72 -1.85 -32.01
CA CYS A 411 32.69 -1.26 -32.89
C CYS A 411 31.58 -0.58 -32.08
N ALA A 412 31.10 -1.23 -31.01
CA ALA A 412 30.05 -0.67 -30.15
C ALA A 412 30.51 0.58 -29.40
N LEU A 413 31.75 0.60 -28.90
CA LEU A 413 32.31 1.80 -28.26
C LEU A 413 32.46 2.97 -29.23
N ALA A 414 32.86 2.70 -30.48
CA ALA A 414 32.90 3.69 -31.54
C ALA A 414 31.50 4.23 -31.86
N ALA A 415 30.50 3.35 -32.06
CA ALA A 415 29.10 3.73 -32.25
C ALA A 415 28.55 4.59 -31.09
N ALA A 416 28.85 4.22 -29.83
CA ALA A 416 28.46 5.00 -28.66
C ALA A 416 29.11 6.40 -28.61
N ARG A 417 30.32 6.55 -29.15
CA ARG A 417 30.98 7.86 -29.28
C ARG A 417 30.30 8.70 -30.36
N ARG A 418 30.08 8.12 -31.55
CA ARG A 418 29.39 8.79 -32.67
C ARG A 418 28.00 9.28 -32.28
N LEU A 419 27.23 8.46 -31.56
CA LEU A 419 25.91 8.83 -31.06
C LEU A 419 25.97 10.06 -30.14
N ARG A 420 26.95 10.11 -29.24
CA ARG A 420 27.14 11.24 -28.31
C ARG A 420 27.64 12.51 -29.00
N GLU A 421 28.33 12.36 -30.12
CA GLU A 421 28.80 13.47 -30.96
C GLU A 421 27.73 13.90 -32.00
N GLY A 422 26.54 13.29 -31.99
CA GLY A 422 25.45 13.62 -32.93
C GLY A 422 25.69 13.17 -34.37
N GLN A 423 26.54 12.16 -34.57
CA GLN A 423 26.89 11.63 -35.88
C GLN A 423 25.98 10.47 -36.29
N GLU A 424 26.00 10.12 -37.58
CA GLU A 424 25.36 8.90 -38.11
C GLU A 424 26.00 7.66 -37.44
N VAL A 425 25.16 6.74 -36.95
CA VAL A 425 25.61 5.60 -36.14
C VAL A 425 25.40 4.27 -36.85
N ARG A 426 24.29 4.10 -37.58
CA ARG A 426 23.87 2.80 -38.09
C ARG A 426 24.77 2.36 -39.24
N GLU A 427 24.94 3.18 -40.27
CA GLU A 427 25.80 2.85 -41.40
C GLU A 427 27.27 2.77 -40.96
N ALA A 428 27.72 3.70 -40.11
CA ALA A 428 29.08 3.65 -39.55
C ALA A 428 29.36 2.36 -38.76
N PHE A 429 28.39 1.88 -37.96
CA PHE A 429 28.53 0.62 -37.22
C PHE A 429 28.56 -0.60 -38.14
N VAL A 430 27.75 -0.62 -39.20
CA VAL A 430 27.80 -1.70 -40.22
C VAL A 430 29.18 -1.74 -40.87
N GLN A 431 29.72 -0.59 -41.28
CA GLN A 431 31.05 -0.51 -41.88
C GLN A 431 32.16 -0.97 -40.92
N ASP A 432 32.10 -0.55 -39.65
CA ASP A 432 33.05 -0.97 -38.63
C ASP A 432 33.04 -2.49 -38.43
N LEU A 433 31.87 -3.13 -38.48
CA LEU A 433 31.71 -4.58 -38.37
C LEU A 433 32.21 -5.33 -39.61
N LEU A 434 32.01 -4.79 -40.81
CA LEU A 434 32.51 -5.38 -42.05
C LEU A 434 34.04 -5.28 -42.15
N ALA A 435 34.62 -4.22 -41.61
CA ALA A 435 36.07 -4.03 -41.53
C ALA A 435 36.73 -4.80 -40.37
N ALA A 436 35.95 -5.37 -39.44
CA ALA A 436 36.49 -6.05 -38.27
C ALA A 436 37.04 -7.45 -38.65
N PRO A 437 38.33 -7.71 -38.38
CA PRO A 437 38.95 -8.99 -38.72
C PRO A 437 38.30 -10.14 -37.93
N GLY A 438 38.16 -11.30 -38.58
CA GLY A 438 37.70 -12.52 -37.92
C GLY A 438 36.19 -12.62 -37.65
N LEU A 439 35.39 -11.57 -37.89
CA LEU A 439 33.92 -11.65 -37.74
C LEU A 439 33.23 -12.35 -38.92
N GLY A 440 33.78 -12.24 -40.14
CA GLY A 440 33.30 -12.97 -41.31
C GLY A 440 31.88 -12.63 -41.79
N PHE A 441 31.32 -11.48 -41.39
CA PHE A 441 29.97 -11.10 -41.79
C PHE A 441 29.93 -10.50 -43.20
N SER A 442 28.89 -10.84 -43.97
CA SER A 442 28.47 -10.05 -45.12
C SER A 442 27.61 -8.87 -44.68
N ARG A 443 27.50 -7.82 -45.51
CA ARG A 443 26.61 -6.67 -45.26
C ARG A 443 25.18 -7.11 -45.00
N GLU A 444 24.64 -7.94 -45.89
CA GLU A 444 23.30 -8.52 -45.80
C GLU A 444 23.08 -9.23 -44.46
N ARG A 445 24.10 -9.96 -43.97
CA ARG A 445 24.03 -10.64 -42.68
C ARG A 445 24.00 -9.67 -41.51
N VAL A 446 24.84 -8.63 -41.51
CA VAL A 446 24.84 -7.62 -40.45
C VAL A 446 23.50 -6.89 -40.40
N GLU A 447 23.01 -6.41 -41.54
CA GLU A 447 21.74 -5.68 -41.63
C GLU A 447 20.56 -6.54 -41.15
N SER A 448 20.51 -7.81 -41.58
CA SER A 448 19.52 -8.78 -41.11
C SER A 448 19.60 -9.01 -39.59
N ILE A 449 20.81 -9.09 -39.02
CA ILE A 449 20.99 -9.23 -37.56
C ILE A 449 20.48 -7.97 -36.84
N LEU A 450 20.85 -6.77 -37.30
CA LEU A 450 20.42 -5.51 -36.68
C LEU A 450 18.89 -5.38 -36.65
N GLU A 451 18.24 -5.69 -37.76
CA GLU A 451 16.77 -5.62 -37.87
C GLU A 451 16.09 -6.64 -36.97
N ARG A 452 16.52 -7.91 -37.05
CA ARG A 452 15.91 -8.98 -36.24
C ARG A 452 16.17 -8.78 -34.76
N SER A 453 17.36 -8.31 -34.38
CA SER A 453 17.75 -8.16 -32.97
C SER A 453 16.86 -7.18 -32.21
N ILE A 454 16.26 -6.18 -32.85
CA ILE A 454 15.32 -5.27 -32.19
C ILE A 454 14.11 -6.04 -31.66
N SER A 455 13.61 -7.02 -32.40
CA SER A 455 12.46 -7.84 -32.01
C SER A 455 12.81 -9.12 -31.25
N LEU A 456 14.09 -9.40 -30.98
CA LEU A 456 14.52 -10.60 -30.23
C LEU A 456 14.33 -10.42 -28.72
N THR A 457 13.08 -10.43 -28.27
CA THR A 457 12.71 -10.22 -26.86
C THR A 457 12.76 -11.49 -25.99
N GLY A 458 13.24 -12.61 -26.53
CA GLY A 458 13.30 -13.89 -25.81
C GLY A 458 11.92 -14.36 -25.32
N GLY A 459 11.87 -14.99 -24.15
CA GLY A 459 10.62 -15.48 -23.53
C GLY A 459 9.74 -14.39 -22.90
N ALA A 460 9.82 -13.14 -23.38
CA ALA A 460 9.10 -12.03 -22.76
C ALA A 460 7.57 -12.20 -22.81
N ALA A 461 7.04 -12.64 -23.96
CA ALA A 461 5.62 -12.89 -24.13
C ALA A 461 5.12 -14.01 -23.20
N ASP A 462 5.84 -15.14 -23.14
CA ASP A 462 5.47 -16.27 -22.27
C ASP A 462 5.46 -15.88 -20.79
N GLN A 463 6.43 -15.06 -20.36
CA GLN A 463 6.48 -14.55 -18.99
C GLN A 463 5.31 -13.61 -18.67
N VAL A 464 4.87 -12.80 -19.64
CA VAL A 464 3.66 -11.99 -19.49
C VAL A 464 2.43 -12.88 -19.36
N VAL A 465 2.31 -13.94 -20.17
CA VAL A 465 1.20 -14.89 -20.08
C VAL A 465 1.13 -15.54 -18.69
N GLY A 466 2.27 -15.98 -18.15
CA GLY A 466 2.35 -16.52 -16.78
C GLY A 466 1.85 -15.53 -15.73
N PHE A 467 2.37 -14.30 -15.74
CA PHE A 467 1.96 -13.25 -14.80
C PHE A 467 0.45 -12.91 -14.90
N VAL A 468 -0.08 -12.81 -16.12
CA VAL A 468 -1.50 -12.54 -16.38
C VAL A 468 -2.38 -13.66 -15.83
N SER A 469 -1.99 -14.92 -16.04
CA SER A 469 -2.70 -16.08 -15.52
C SER A 469 -2.74 -16.08 -13.99
N GLU A 470 -1.60 -15.87 -13.33
CA GLU A 470 -1.54 -15.85 -11.86
C GLU A 470 -2.31 -14.69 -11.24
N SER A 471 -2.25 -13.51 -11.86
CA SER A 471 -3.02 -12.34 -11.45
C SER A 471 -4.52 -12.55 -11.66
N GLY A 472 -4.90 -13.23 -12.76
CA GLY A 472 -6.28 -13.61 -13.06
C GLY A 472 -6.88 -14.52 -12.00
N ALA A 473 -6.15 -15.57 -11.59
CA ALA A 473 -6.59 -16.47 -10.52
C ALA A 473 -6.82 -15.74 -9.19
N LEU A 474 -6.00 -14.73 -8.88
CA LEU A 474 -6.19 -13.91 -7.69
C LEU A 474 -7.41 -12.98 -7.81
N LEU A 475 -7.63 -12.36 -8.97
CA LEU A 475 -8.82 -11.54 -9.25
C LEU A 475 -10.13 -12.34 -9.17
N GLU A 476 -10.11 -13.64 -9.50
CA GLU A 476 -11.28 -14.50 -9.35
C GLU A 476 -11.65 -14.74 -7.88
N ARG A 477 -10.65 -14.77 -6.98
CA ARG A 477 -10.86 -14.87 -5.53
C ARG A 477 -11.40 -13.57 -4.91
N PHE A 478 -11.20 -12.43 -5.57
CA PHE A 478 -11.63 -11.10 -5.12
C PHE A 478 -12.38 -10.37 -6.25
N PRO A 479 -13.58 -10.82 -6.64
CA PRO A 479 -14.30 -10.29 -7.79
C PRO A 479 -14.59 -8.78 -7.68
N GLU A 480 -14.75 -8.24 -6.46
CA GLU A 480 -14.98 -6.82 -6.20
C GLU A 480 -13.83 -5.95 -6.72
N ALA A 481 -12.60 -6.48 -6.73
CA ALA A 481 -11.41 -5.77 -7.22
C ALA A 481 -11.49 -5.46 -8.72
N LYS A 482 -12.26 -6.23 -9.50
CA LYS A 482 -12.43 -6.01 -10.94
C LYS A 482 -13.12 -4.67 -11.21
N THR A 483 -14.09 -4.31 -10.37
CA THR A 483 -14.93 -3.12 -10.53
C THR A 483 -14.46 -1.90 -9.72
N LEU A 484 -13.43 -2.08 -8.88
CA LEU A 484 -12.89 -0.99 -8.08
C LEU A 484 -12.33 0.10 -8.99
N ALA A 485 -12.87 1.32 -8.85
CA ALA A 485 -12.40 2.52 -9.49
C ALA A 485 -11.72 3.41 -8.44
N PRO A 486 -10.60 4.07 -8.78
CA PRO A 486 -10.00 5.00 -7.85
C PRO A 486 -10.89 6.22 -7.61
N GLY A 487 -10.78 6.79 -6.42
CA GLY A 487 -11.38 8.08 -6.10
C GLY A 487 -10.75 9.24 -6.91
N PRO A 488 -11.27 10.47 -6.77
CA PRO A 488 -10.59 11.63 -7.32
C PRO A 488 -9.18 11.79 -6.73
N LEU A 489 -8.22 12.22 -7.55
CA LEU A 489 -6.81 12.37 -7.15
C LEU A 489 -6.56 13.47 -6.10
N LEU A 490 -7.55 14.34 -5.86
CA LEU A 490 -7.57 15.49 -4.96
C LEU A 490 -8.98 15.78 -4.47
#